data_AF-A0AAN5DF09-F1
#
_entry.id   AF-A0AAN5DF09-F1
#
_cell.length_a   1.000
_cell.length_b   1.000
_cell.length_c   1.000
_cell.angle_alpha   90.00
_cell.angle_beta   90.00
_cell.angle_gamma   90.00
#
_symmetry.space_group_name_H-M   'P 1'
#
loop_
_entity.id
_entity.type
_entity.pdbx_description
1 polymer ?
#
loop_
_entity_poly.entity_id
_entity_poly.type
_entity_poly.pdbx_seq_one_letter_code
_entity_poly.pdbx_strand_id
1 'polypeptide(L)'
;MLRPFFLSLLFFSLIDASNFLPLGRPLLHCHWEGSGPFCRGICPGDALEVLRAAEPTGQGDSFGRTCLLGTKSLCCPRNKRLY
;
A
#
# COMPACT_ATOMS: atom_id res chain seq x y z
N MET A 1 37.43 0.15 41.06
CA MET A 1 36.69 1.17 40.28
C MET A 1 37.11 1.06 38.82
N LEU A 2 36.29 0.42 37.98
CA LEU A 2 36.25 0.44 36.51
C LEU A 2 35.28 -0.70 36.13
N ARG A 3 34.26 -0.61 35.29
CA ARG A 3 33.43 0.45 34.73
C ARG A 3 32.23 -0.31 34.15
N PRO A 4 30.97 0.11 34.36
CA PRO A 4 29.78 -0.61 33.94
C PRO A 4 29.59 -0.43 32.43
N PHE A 5 29.96 -1.41 31.62
CA PHE A 5 29.85 -1.31 30.15
C PHE A 5 29.26 -2.56 29.48
N PHE A 6 28.79 -3.54 30.25
CA PHE A 6 28.30 -4.81 29.69
C PHE A 6 26.78 -4.89 29.46
N LEU A 7 26.01 -3.87 29.87
CA LEU A 7 24.54 -3.89 29.77
C LEU A 7 23.96 -3.07 28.61
N SER A 8 24.79 -2.40 27.80
CA SER A 8 24.30 -1.47 26.75
C SER A 8 24.17 -2.09 25.35
N LEU A 9 24.63 -3.32 25.11
CA LEU A 9 24.73 -3.88 23.76
C LEU A 9 23.62 -4.87 23.36
N LEU A 10 22.66 -5.16 24.23
CA LEU A 10 21.49 -5.99 23.88
C LEU A 10 20.25 -5.19 23.43
N PHE A 11 20.35 -3.86 23.37
CA PHE A 11 19.29 -2.97 22.89
C PHE A 11 19.47 -2.50 21.44
N PHE A 12 20.42 -3.05 20.68
CA PHE A 12 20.49 -2.81 19.24
C PHE A 12 19.55 -3.77 18.51
N SER A 13 18.27 -3.41 18.58
CA SER A 13 17.42 -3.27 17.40
C SER A 13 17.48 -4.43 16.39
N LEU A 14 16.72 -5.49 16.66
CA LEU A 14 16.09 -6.30 15.61
C LEU A 14 15.07 -5.40 14.89
N ILE A 15 15.57 -4.48 14.07
CA ILE A 15 14.77 -3.81 13.06
C ILE A 15 14.45 -4.88 12.04
N ASP A 16 13.18 -5.27 12.05
CA ASP A 16 12.56 -6.18 11.11
C ASP A 16 12.90 -5.73 9.67
N ALA A 17 13.86 -6.43 9.05
CA ALA A 17 14.36 -6.15 7.71
C ALA A 17 13.39 -6.63 6.61
N SER A 18 12.14 -6.96 6.94
CA SER A 18 11.22 -7.61 5.99
C SER A 18 10.49 -6.65 5.04
N ASN A 19 10.80 -5.34 5.05
CA ASN A 19 10.15 -4.37 4.15
C ASN A 19 11.10 -3.65 3.16
N PHE A 20 12.38 -4.03 3.11
CA PHE A 20 13.33 -3.36 2.22
C PHE A 20 13.40 -4.02 0.84
N LEU A 21 12.48 -3.63 -0.03
CA LEU A 21 12.72 -3.63 -1.47
C LEU A 21 13.84 -2.61 -1.78
N PRO A 22 14.79 -2.91 -2.69
CA PRO A 22 16.01 -2.13 -2.93
C PRO A 22 15.77 -0.79 -3.69
N LEU A 23 14.63 -0.13 -3.49
CA LEU A 23 14.29 1.14 -4.15
C LEU A 23 13.82 2.25 -3.21
N GLY A 24 13.68 2.02 -1.90
CA GLY A 24 13.43 3.09 -0.90
C GLY A 24 12.21 3.99 -1.16
N ARG A 25 11.33 3.64 -2.10
CA ARG A 25 10.07 4.34 -2.34
C ARG A 25 9.01 3.58 -1.57
N PRO A 26 8.23 4.24 -0.68
CA PRO A 26 7.03 3.62 -0.17
C PRO A 26 6.21 3.25 -1.40
N LEU A 27 5.80 1.99 -1.52
CA LEU A 27 4.82 1.55 -2.50
C LEU A 27 3.75 2.64 -2.54
N LEU A 28 3.50 3.18 -3.74
CA LEU A 28 2.35 4.04 -3.96
C LEU A 28 1.15 3.23 -3.46
N HIS A 29 0.54 3.62 -2.34
CA HIS A 29 -0.63 2.93 -1.81
C HIS A 29 -1.74 3.07 -2.85
N CYS A 30 -1.95 1.99 -3.61
CA CYS A 30 -3.00 1.92 -4.60
C CYS A 30 -4.26 1.47 -3.90
N HIS A 31 -5.35 2.21 -4.06
CA HIS A 31 -6.62 1.89 -3.42
C HIS A 31 -7.65 1.51 -4.47
N TRP A 32 -8.59 0.66 -4.08
CA TRP A 32 -9.75 0.38 -4.90
C TRP A 32 -10.79 1.47 -4.74
N GLU A 33 -11.16 2.08 -5.86
CA GLU A 33 -12.23 3.06 -5.92
C GLU A 33 -13.53 2.41 -6.43
N GLY A 34 -14.65 2.81 -5.83
CA GLY A 34 -15.96 2.18 -6.01
C GLY A 34 -16.28 1.19 -4.88
N SER A 35 -17.40 1.42 -4.20
CA SER A 35 -17.88 0.56 -3.11
C SER A 35 -18.98 -0.39 -3.58
N GLY A 36 -18.95 -1.65 -3.12
CA GLY A 36 -20.00 -2.63 -3.41
C GLY A 36 -21.27 -2.37 -2.60
N PRO A 37 -22.44 -2.92 -3.00
CA PRO A 37 -22.61 -3.89 -4.07
C PRO A 37 -22.82 -3.30 -5.47
N PHE A 38 -23.10 -2.00 -5.59
CA PHE A 38 -23.21 -1.30 -6.87
C PHE A 38 -22.00 -0.38 -7.04
N CYS A 39 -21.05 -0.79 -7.86
CA CYS A 39 -19.75 -0.13 -7.96
C CYS A 39 -19.68 0.84 -9.13
N ARG A 40 -19.01 1.97 -8.88
CA ARG A 40 -18.60 2.93 -9.92
C ARG A 40 -17.15 3.36 -9.66
N GLY A 41 -16.21 2.51 -10.06
CA GLY A 41 -14.78 2.82 -9.98
C GLY A 41 -14.39 3.94 -10.93
N ILE A 42 -13.99 5.09 -10.39
CA ILE A 42 -13.48 6.23 -11.14
C ILE A 42 -12.31 6.78 -10.34
N CYS A 43 -11.11 6.74 -10.90
CA CYS A 43 -9.95 7.27 -10.21
C CYS A 43 -10.01 8.80 -10.10
N PRO A 44 -9.54 9.37 -8.98
CA PRO A 44 -9.38 10.81 -8.83
C PRO A 44 -8.33 11.36 -9.80
N GLY A 45 -8.34 12.67 -10.06
CA GLY A 45 -7.52 13.29 -11.12
C GLY A 45 -6.00 13.19 -10.91
N ASP A 46 -5.57 12.98 -9.67
CA ASP A 46 -4.19 12.75 -9.24
C ASP A 46 -3.78 11.27 -9.21
N ALA A 47 -4.71 10.36 -9.53
CA ALA A 47 -4.47 8.93 -9.68
C ALA A 47 -4.70 8.44 -11.12
N LEU A 48 -4.11 7.30 -11.43
CA LEU A 48 -4.28 6.58 -12.68
C LEU A 48 -4.85 5.19 -12.39
N GLU A 49 -5.80 4.80 -13.24
CA GLU A 49 -6.39 3.48 -13.22
C GLU A 49 -5.38 2.47 -13.77
N VAL A 50 -5.01 1.48 -12.97
CA VAL A 50 -4.09 0.41 -13.37
C VAL A 50 -4.79 -0.92 -13.60
N LEU A 51 -5.95 -1.14 -12.96
CA LEU A 51 -6.76 -2.35 -13.09
C LEU A 51 -8.24 -2.02 -12.86
N ARG A 52 -9.14 -2.83 -13.42
CA ARG A 52 -10.59 -2.78 -13.16
C ARG A 52 -11.10 -4.17 -12.82
N ALA A 53 -11.89 -4.33 -11.76
CA ALA A 53 -12.43 -5.63 -11.34
C ALA A 53 -13.75 -5.51 -10.56
N ALA A 54 -14.61 -6.54 -10.64
CA ALA A 54 -15.82 -6.66 -9.83
C ALA A 54 -15.60 -7.45 -8.54
N GLU A 55 -14.61 -8.35 -8.52
CA GLU A 55 -14.17 -9.17 -7.39
C GLU A 55 -12.70 -8.93 -6.99
N PRO A 56 -12.27 -9.33 -5.77
CA PRO A 56 -10.92 -9.14 -5.29
C PRO A 56 -9.88 -9.86 -6.18
N THR A 57 -8.85 -9.14 -6.64
CA THR A 57 -7.77 -9.69 -7.47
C THR A 57 -6.44 -9.84 -6.74
N GLY A 58 -6.40 -9.52 -5.44
CA GLY A 58 -5.18 -9.55 -4.63
C GLY A 58 -4.20 -8.41 -4.91
N GLN A 59 -4.57 -7.42 -5.74
CA GLN A 59 -3.77 -6.23 -6.03
C GLN A 59 -4.29 -5.01 -5.27
N GLY A 60 -3.40 -4.12 -4.83
CA GLY A 60 -3.77 -2.91 -4.08
C GLY A 60 -4.18 -3.16 -2.64
N ASP A 61 -4.60 -2.09 -1.98
CA ASP A 61 -5.14 -2.13 -0.62
C ASP A 61 -6.52 -2.84 -0.60
N SER A 62 -7.20 -2.87 0.55
CA SER A 62 -8.45 -3.60 0.76
C SER A 62 -9.49 -3.36 -0.34
N PHE A 63 -9.83 -4.40 -1.11
CA PHE A 63 -10.87 -4.39 -2.15
C PHE A 63 -12.27 -4.09 -1.60
N GLY A 64 -12.50 -4.40 -0.32
CA GLY A 64 -13.81 -4.37 0.30
C GLY A 64 -14.77 -5.43 -0.26
N ARG A 65 -16.06 -5.11 -0.37
CA ARG A 65 -17.09 -6.03 -0.89
C ARG A 65 -17.08 -6.10 -2.43
N THR A 66 -17.33 -7.31 -2.95
CA THR A 66 -17.60 -7.61 -4.37
C THR A 66 -18.76 -6.78 -4.92
N CYS A 67 -18.67 -6.42 -6.20
CA CYS A 67 -19.71 -5.73 -6.94
C CYS A 67 -20.70 -6.75 -7.52
N LEU A 68 -22.00 -6.57 -7.26
CA LEU A 68 -23.05 -7.29 -7.98
C LEU A 68 -23.29 -6.68 -9.37
N LEU A 69 -23.17 -5.35 -9.46
CA LEU A 69 -23.32 -4.59 -10.69
C LEU A 69 -22.24 -3.49 -10.75
N GLY A 70 -21.64 -3.32 -11.92
CA GLY A 70 -20.52 -2.40 -12.14
C GLY A 70 -19.16 -2.98 -11.71
N THR A 71 -18.13 -2.13 -11.67
CA THR A 71 -16.74 -2.53 -11.37
C THR A 71 -16.04 -1.48 -10.52
N LYS A 72 -15.02 -1.90 -9.79
CA LYS A 72 -14.05 -1.03 -9.10
C LYS A 72 -12.84 -0.77 -9.98
N SER A 73 -12.17 0.34 -9.72
CA SER A 73 -10.91 0.70 -10.39
C SER A 73 -9.80 0.75 -9.35
N LEU A 74 -8.69 0.07 -9.62
CA LEU A 74 -7.49 0.17 -8.80
C LEU A 74 -6.77 1.45 -9.20
N CYS A 75 -6.72 2.39 -8.28
CA CYS A 75 -6.22 3.73 -8.49
C CYS A 75 -4.88 3.90 -7.78
N CYS A 76 -3.82 4.09 -8.56
CA CYS A 76 -2.49 4.39 -8.06
C CYS A 76 -2.17 5.87 -8.31
N PRO A 77 -1.55 6.59 -7.37
CA PRO A 77 -1.16 7.99 -7.59
C PRO A 77 -0.28 8.14 -8.84
N ARG A 78 -0.61 9.11 -9.71
CA ARG A 78 0.09 9.36 -10.97
C ARG A 78 1.55 9.71 -10.78
N ASN A 79 1.88 10.26 -9.61
CA ASN A 79 3.16 10.86 -9.41
C ASN A 79 3.55 10.84 -7.93
N LYS A 80 4.50 9.97 -7.58
CA LYS A 80 5.61 10.39 -6.73
C LYS A 80 6.72 10.88 -7.66
N ARG A 81 6.61 12.13 -8.16
CA ARG A 81 7.82 12.92 -8.40
C ARG A 81 8.29 13.26 -6.99
N LEU A 82 9.35 12.64 -6.45
CA LEU A 82 10.74 12.97 -6.79
C LEU A 82 10.88 14.47 -7.05
N TYR A 83 10.72 15.25 -5.99
CA TYR A 83 11.38 16.54 -5.81
C TYR A 83 11.85 16.61 -4.37
#